data_AF-A0A957EUL5-F1
#
_entry.id   AF-A0A957EUL5-F1
#
_cell.length_a   1.000
_cell.length_b   1.000
_cell.length_c   1.000
_cell.angle_alpha   90.00
_cell.angle_beta   90.00
_cell.angle_gamma   90.00
#
_symmetry.space_group_name_H-M   'P 1'
#
loop_
_entity.id
_entity.type
_entity.pdbx_description
1 polymer ?
#
loop_
_entity_poly.entity_id
_entity_poly.type
_entity_poly.pdbx_seq_one_letter_code
_entity_poly.pdbx_strand_id
1 'polypeptide(L)'
;TWAQNAATVVNLLVAPSTATQPTVAILKEVALPIFDNKLRTRLYRATRPDLAAACLADELPDLRVESVSQIEVFKYKPRRRAVLGYRLNGRSPQTNRLIEQEIIGKVFRDERGQRLFALQDALWCNGFGPYATDNIHVPRVLAYIPKMRMLVQEKAAGRTLNELVETTHLNPFMPASAEGLAKLHNSQLPTQLARQGTFALKPYTLADELAALRPYEATVVAERPFTRALMSQLRQQLEQWAEALVEPETAVAIHRDFYYSQLLFDGLRLTLIDFDLLALGDPAIDVANFVAHMHFMGLDHLGDFYALTEDAELFKESYSWHVPVNEAFWERVAFYEAATYFRLLNVIAPRPGLAHLFDEMLMRTETAVANGLLLLV
;
A
#
# COMPACT_ATOMS: atom_id res chain seq x y z
N THR A 1 16.15 3.62 2.29
CA THR A 1 14.90 3.55 1.51
C THR A 1 14.47 2.10 1.31
N TRP A 2 13.23 1.83 0.91
CA TRP A 2 12.82 0.47 0.55
C TRP A 2 13.64 -0.08 -0.63
N ALA A 3 13.94 0.78 -1.60
CA ALA A 3 14.88 0.50 -2.68
C ALA A 3 16.28 0.16 -2.15
N GLN A 4 16.80 0.84 -1.11
CA GLN A 4 18.08 0.48 -0.46
C GLN A 4 18.01 -0.81 0.36
N ASN A 5 16.86 -1.18 0.95
CA ASN A 5 16.72 -2.48 1.61
C ASN A 5 16.66 -3.61 0.57
N ALA A 6 15.94 -3.41 -0.52
CA ALA A 6 15.94 -4.31 -1.68
C ALA A 6 17.33 -4.36 -2.33
N ALA A 7 18.01 -3.22 -2.52
CA ALA A 7 19.33 -3.13 -3.10
C ALA A 7 20.43 -3.65 -2.16
N THR A 8 20.32 -3.52 -0.84
CA THR A 8 21.24 -4.14 0.13
C THR A 8 21.08 -5.66 0.08
N VAL A 9 19.84 -6.14 -0.02
CA VAL A 9 19.56 -7.56 -0.29
C VAL A 9 20.18 -7.98 -1.63
N VAL A 10 20.09 -7.16 -2.69
CA VAL A 10 20.70 -7.45 -4.00
C VAL A 10 22.23 -7.36 -3.98
N ASN A 11 22.83 -6.39 -3.29
CA ASN A 11 24.27 -6.15 -3.25
C ASN A 11 24.99 -7.18 -2.39
N LEU A 12 24.33 -7.71 -1.34
CA LEU A 12 24.81 -8.91 -0.63
C LEU A 12 24.86 -10.16 -1.54
N LEU A 13 24.22 -10.15 -2.72
CA LEU A 13 24.26 -11.24 -3.72
C LEU A 13 25.42 -11.11 -4.74
N VAL A 14 26.03 -9.92 -4.85
CA VAL A 14 26.99 -9.56 -5.93
C VAL A 14 28.44 -9.49 -5.45
N ALA A 15 28.72 -9.51 -4.14
CA ALA A 15 30.10 -9.53 -3.65
C ALA A 15 30.88 -10.76 -4.20
N PRO A 16 32.05 -10.59 -4.84
CA PRO A 16 32.80 -11.71 -5.39
C PRO A 16 33.35 -12.58 -4.26
N SER A 17 32.94 -13.85 -4.24
CA SER A 17 33.55 -14.87 -3.40
C SER A 17 34.97 -15.13 -3.90
N THR A 18 35.98 -14.66 -3.17
CA THR A 18 37.37 -15.10 -3.33
C THR A 18 37.52 -16.51 -2.77
N ALA A 19 37.24 -17.52 -3.59
CA ALA A 19 37.72 -18.89 -3.38
C ALA A 19 37.68 -19.68 -4.71
N THR A 20 38.80 -20.32 -5.02
CA THR A 20 39.19 -21.01 -6.26
C THR A 20 38.55 -22.39 -6.46
N GLN A 21 37.87 -22.58 -7.62
CA GLN A 21 37.66 -23.78 -8.49
C GLN A 21 37.12 -25.13 -7.92
N PRO A 22 36.60 -26.06 -8.76
CA PRO A 22 35.61 -25.89 -9.85
C PRO A 22 34.44 -26.91 -9.77
N THR A 23 33.42 -26.70 -10.63
CA THR A 23 32.37 -27.64 -11.10
C THR A 23 31.02 -27.68 -10.37
N VAL A 24 29.98 -27.68 -11.22
CA VAL A 24 28.53 -27.56 -10.98
C VAL A 24 28.07 -26.12 -10.69
N ALA A 25 27.62 -25.45 -11.75
CA ALA A 25 26.88 -24.20 -11.66
C ALA A 25 25.56 -24.43 -10.93
N ILE A 26 25.61 -24.34 -9.60
CA ILE A 26 24.43 -24.20 -8.76
C ILE A 26 23.87 -22.81 -9.06
N LEU A 27 22.67 -22.76 -9.63
CA LEU A 27 21.85 -21.54 -9.72
C LEU A 27 21.93 -20.83 -8.37
N LYS A 28 22.51 -19.62 -8.34
CA LYS A 28 22.67 -18.84 -7.09
C LYS A 28 21.29 -18.66 -6.45
N GLU A 29 21.02 -19.47 -5.43
CA GLU A 29 19.82 -19.38 -4.61
C GLU A 29 19.77 -18.01 -3.93
N VAL A 30 18.75 -17.23 -4.27
CA VAL A 30 18.44 -15.95 -3.65
C VAL A 30 17.99 -16.21 -2.21
N ALA A 31 18.87 -15.99 -1.24
CA ALA A 31 18.54 -16.07 0.18
C ALA A 31 18.22 -14.67 0.74
N LEU A 32 16.94 -14.33 0.83
CA LEU A 32 16.48 -13.17 1.61
C LEU A 32 16.99 -13.31 3.07
N PRO A 33 17.38 -12.24 3.77
CA PRO A 33 17.63 -12.30 5.21
C PRO A 33 16.29 -12.48 5.91
N ILE A 34 15.93 -13.74 6.18
CA ILE A 34 14.64 -14.09 6.79
C ILE A 34 14.81 -14.25 8.29
N PHE A 35 14.55 -13.16 9.02
CA PHE A 35 14.70 -13.08 10.47
C PHE A 35 13.56 -13.77 11.27
N ASP A 36 12.64 -14.48 10.61
CA ASP A 36 11.47 -15.13 11.22
C ASP A 36 11.28 -16.55 10.67
N ASN A 37 11.28 -17.57 11.55
CA ASN A 37 11.14 -18.98 11.15
C ASN A 37 9.82 -19.31 10.43
N LYS A 38 8.70 -18.64 10.79
CA LYS A 38 7.40 -18.87 10.14
C LYS A 38 7.37 -18.32 8.73
N LEU A 39 7.99 -17.16 8.51
CA LEU A 39 8.10 -16.57 7.18
C LEU A 39 9.20 -17.25 6.34
N ARG A 40 10.26 -17.75 6.99
CA ARG A 40 11.42 -18.40 6.35
C ARG A 40 11.05 -19.56 5.46
N THR A 41 10.31 -20.54 5.98
CA THR A 41 9.93 -21.71 5.19
C THR A 41 9.02 -21.35 4.01
N ARG A 42 8.20 -20.31 4.15
CA ARG A 42 7.30 -19.84 3.10
C ARG A 42 8.07 -19.11 2.00
N LEU A 43 8.92 -18.16 2.37
CA LEU A 43 9.78 -17.43 1.44
C LEU A 43 10.76 -18.37 0.74
N TYR A 44 11.32 -19.36 1.43
CA TYR A 44 12.20 -20.35 0.81
C TYR A 44 11.54 -21.07 -0.38
N ARG A 45 10.26 -21.43 -0.27
CA ARG A 45 9.50 -21.99 -1.40
C ARG A 45 9.18 -20.93 -2.44
N ALA A 46 8.77 -19.75 -2.00
CA ALA A 46 8.31 -18.68 -2.88
C ALA A 46 9.44 -18.04 -3.71
N THR A 47 10.69 -18.04 -3.24
CA THR A 47 11.83 -17.41 -3.93
C THR A 47 12.69 -18.40 -4.72
N ARG A 48 12.29 -19.68 -4.77
CA ARG A 48 12.97 -20.73 -5.53
C ARG A 48 12.12 -21.14 -6.73
N PRO A 49 12.58 -20.95 -7.98
CA PRO A 49 11.78 -21.20 -9.17
C PRO A 49 11.19 -22.63 -9.25
N ASP A 50 11.98 -23.65 -8.91
CA ASP A 50 11.58 -25.06 -8.89
C ASP A 50 10.46 -25.34 -7.88
N LEU A 51 10.61 -24.82 -6.65
CA LEU A 51 9.63 -25.02 -5.58
C LEU A 51 8.37 -24.17 -5.78
N ALA A 52 8.52 -22.94 -6.28
CA ALA A 52 7.42 -22.05 -6.59
C ALA A 52 6.57 -22.63 -7.73
N ALA A 53 7.19 -23.10 -8.82
CA ALA A 53 6.50 -23.76 -9.92
C ALA A 53 5.68 -24.96 -9.42
N ALA A 54 6.30 -25.85 -8.63
CA ALA A 54 5.61 -27.01 -8.07
C ALA A 54 4.44 -26.64 -7.14
N CYS A 55 4.51 -25.50 -6.45
CA CYS A 55 3.42 -25.03 -5.60
C CYS A 55 2.32 -24.28 -6.38
N LEU A 56 2.57 -23.87 -7.63
CA LEU A 56 1.63 -23.12 -8.49
C LEU A 56 1.01 -23.97 -9.61
N ALA A 57 1.61 -25.13 -9.93
CA ALA A 57 1.33 -25.97 -11.11
C ALA A 57 -0.15 -26.08 -11.50
N ASP A 58 -1.01 -26.41 -10.54
CA ASP A 58 -2.44 -26.69 -10.76
C ASP A 58 -3.37 -25.73 -9.97
N GLU A 59 -2.82 -24.64 -9.43
CA GLU A 59 -3.56 -23.74 -8.54
C GLU A 59 -4.12 -22.51 -9.28
N LEU A 60 -3.63 -22.22 -10.49
CA LEU A 60 -4.09 -21.06 -11.28
C LEU A 60 -5.21 -21.46 -12.25
N PRO A 61 -6.27 -20.64 -12.38
CA PRO A 61 -7.46 -21.01 -13.16
C PRO A 61 -7.20 -21.12 -14.68
N ASP A 62 -6.31 -20.27 -15.20
CA ASP A 62 -6.12 -20.09 -16.64
C ASP A 62 -4.74 -20.57 -17.14
N LEU A 63 -3.93 -21.16 -16.25
CA LEU A 63 -2.57 -21.58 -16.56
C LEU A 63 -2.17 -22.83 -15.76
N ARG A 64 -1.80 -23.91 -16.46
CA ARG A 64 -1.01 -24.99 -15.87
C ARG A 64 0.46 -24.60 -15.91
N VAL A 65 1.02 -24.29 -14.75
CA VAL A 65 2.40 -23.78 -14.63
C VAL A 65 3.38 -24.93 -14.83
N GLU A 66 4.24 -24.82 -15.85
CA GLU A 66 5.31 -25.80 -16.11
C GLU A 66 6.63 -25.35 -15.50
N SER A 67 6.90 -24.03 -15.52
CA SER A 67 8.13 -23.46 -14.93
C SER A 67 7.97 -21.99 -14.54
N VAL A 68 8.84 -21.53 -13.64
CA VAL A 68 9.01 -20.13 -13.28
C VAL A 68 10.32 -19.67 -13.92
N SER A 69 10.27 -18.70 -14.83
CA SER A 69 11.46 -18.21 -15.55
C SER A 69 12.14 -17.04 -14.83
N GLN A 70 11.38 -16.23 -14.09
CA GLN A 70 11.91 -15.09 -13.35
C GLN A 70 11.12 -14.86 -12.05
N ILE A 71 11.83 -14.46 -11.00
CA ILE A 71 11.27 -13.97 -9.74
C ILE A 71 11.89 -12.61 -9.43
N GLU A 72 11.05 -11.61 -9.19
CA GLU A 72 11.44 -10.26 -8.80
C GLU A 72 10.91 -9.94 -7.40
N VAL A 73 11.70 -9.26 -6.56
CA VAL A 73 11.28 -8.86 -5.21
C VAL A 73 10.86 -7.38 -5.23
N PHE A 74 9.56 -7.11 -5.29
CA PHE A 74 9.03 -5.75 -5.24
C PHE A 74 9.10 -5.14 -3.84
N LYS A 75 8.78 -5.93 -2.81
CA LYS A 75 8.70 -5.43 -1.42
C LYS A 75 9.05 -6.52 -0.44
N TYR A 76 9.84 -6.19 0.58
CA TYR A 76 10.07 -7.07 1.72
C TYR A 76 10.00 -6.26 3.01
N LYS A 77 9.00 -6.57 3.85
CA LYS A 77 8.87 -6.06 5.21
C LYS A 77 9.26 -7.19 6.17
N PRO A 78 10.45 -7.14 6.80
CA PRO A 78 10.92 -8.18 7.72
C PRO A 78 9.85 -8.57 8.74
N ARG A 79 9.70 -9.88 8.97
CA ARG A 79 8.72 -10.48 9.91
C ARG A 79 7.25 -10.15 9.63
N ARG A 80 6.91 -9.59 8.46
CA ARG A 80 5.54 -9.19 8.09
C ARG A 80 5.08 -9.79 6.77
N ARG A 81 5.63 -9.32 5.65
CA ARG A 81 5.18 -9.70 4.29
C ARG A 81 6.28 -9.53 3.24
N ALA A 82 6.15 -10.25 2.13
CA ALA A 82 6.89 -9.98 0.90
C ALA A 82 5.93 -9.90 -0.30
N VAL A 83 6.28 -9.10 -1.30
CA VAL A 83 5.59 -9.00 -2.58
C VAL A 83 6.58 -9.39 -3.66
N LEU A 84 6.24 -10.42 -4.42
CA LEU A 84 7.09 -11.06 -5.43
C LEU A 84 6.40 -10.99 -6.79
N GLY A 85 7.12 -10.61 -7.83
CA GLY A 85 6.69 -10.76 -9.22
C GLY A 85 7.19 -12.07 -9.78
N TYR A 86 6.35 -12.78 -10.54
CA TYR A 86 6.76 -13.98 -11.25
C TYR A 86 6.47 -13.84 -12.72
N ARG A 87 7.38 -14.37 -13.54
CA ARG A 87 7.13 -14.70 -14.93
C ARG A 87 7.01 -16.21 -15.05
N LEU A 88 5.85 -16.67 -15.49
CA LEU A 88 5.47 -18.07 -15.55
C LEU A 88 5.41 -18.53 -17.00
N ASN A 89 5.91 -19.73 -17.26
CA ASN A 89 5.69 -20.43 -18.51
C ASN A 89 4.80 -21.65 -18.23
N GLY A 90 3.78 -21.83 -19.03
CA GLY A 90 2.85 -22.94 -18.87
C GLY A 90 1.94 -23.12 -20.07
N ARG A 91 0.83 -23.83 -19.86
CA ARG A 91 -0.17 -24.09 -20.90
C ARG A 91 -1.56 -23.69 -20.46
N SER A 92 -2.36 -23.14 -21.39
CA SER A 92 -3.80 -22.98 -21.17
C SER A 92 -4.43 -24.36 -20.91
N PRO A 93 -5.20 -24.52 -19.82
CA PRO A 93 -5.95 -25.75 -19.58
C PRO A 93 -6.96 -26.07 -20.69
N GLN A 94 -7.53 -25.05 -21.36
CA GLN A 94 -8.54 -25.24 -22.39
C GLN A 94 -7.94 -25.55 -23.76
N THR A 95 -6.89 -24.83 -24.18
CA THR A 95 -6.37 -24.92 -25.56
C THR A 95 -5.03 -25.63 -25.68
N ASN A 96 -4.40 -25.98 -24.56
CA ASN A 96 -3.06 -26.59 -24.47
C ASN A 96 -1.93 -25.77 -25.16
N ARG A 97 -2.20 -24.49 -25.46
CA ARG A 97 -1.23 -23.56 -26.04
C ARG A 97 -0.25 -23.10 -24.98
N LEU A 98 1.01 -22.92 -25.36
CA LEU A 98 2.01 -22.31 -24.51
C LEU A 98 1.62 -20.86 -24.24
N ILE A 99 1.65 -20.48 -22.96
CA ILE A 99 1.35 -19.15 -22.46
C ILE A 99 2.46 -18.72 -21.52
N GLU A 100 2.90 -17.48 -21.71
CA GLU A 100 3.70 -16.76 -20.74
C GLU A 100 2.79 -15.79 -19.99
N GLN A 101 2.87 -15.79 -18.65
CA GLN A 101 2.04 -14.93 -17.82
C GLN A 101 2.86 -14.30 -16.69
N GLU A 102 2.66 -13.02 -16.45
CA GLU A 102 3.18 -12.33 -15.27
C GLU A 102 2.15 -12.25 -14.15
N ILE A 103 2.56 -12.58 -12.92
CA ILE A 103 1.69 -12.55 -11.73
C ILE A 103 2.40 -11.86 -10.56
N ILE A 104 1.62 -11.46 -9.56
CA ILE A 104 2.12 -10.99 -8.26
C ILE A 104 1.73 -11.99 -7.18
N GLY A 105 2.73 -12.43 -6.39
CA GLY A 105 2.56 -13.22 -5.18
C GLY A 105 2.83 -12.39 -3.92
N LYS A 106 1.81 -12.21 -3.08
CA LYS A 106 1.93 -11.57 -1.76
C LYS A 106 2.06 -12.65 -0.68
N VAL A 107 3.25 -12.82 -0.14
CA VAL A 107 3.56 -13.80 0.91
C VAL A 107 3.37 -13.17 2.29
N PHE A 108 2.55 -13.79 3.13
CA PHE A 108 2.22 -13.30 4.47
C PHE A 108 2.81 -14.19 5.58
N ARG A 109 3.10 -13.57 6.74
CA ARG A 109 3.49 -14.34 7.93
C ARG A 109 2.31 -15.15 8.51
N ASP A 110 1.09 -14.67 8.35
CA ASP A 110 -0.15 -15.22 8.89
C ASP A 110 -1.13 -15.60 7.76
N GLU A 111 -2.32 -16.09 8.10
CA GLU A 111 -3.32 -16.58 7.13
C GLU A 111 -4.19 -15.46 6.52
N ARG A 112 -3.82 -14.18 6.67
CA ARG A 112 -4.66 -13.07 6.18
C ARG A 112 -4.89 -13.10 4.68
N GLY A 113 -4.02 -13.75 3.91
CA GLY A 113 -4.13 -13.85 2.45
C GLY A 113 -5.44 -14.50 1.99
N GLN A 114 -6.00 -15.46 2.74
CA GLN A 114 -7.27 -16.07 2.38
C GLN A 114 -8.44 -15.07 2.51
N ARG A 115 -8.44 -14.25 3.56
CA ARG A 115 -9.42 -13.17 3.73
C ARG A 115 -9.29 -12.12 2.63
N LEU A 116 -8.05 -11.75 2.29
CA LEU A 116 -7.77 -10.77 1.22
C LEU A 116 -8.16 -11.29 -0.16
N PHE A 117 -8.05 -12.60 -0.41
CA PHE A 117 -8.58 -13.23 -1.62
C PHE A 117 -10.06 -12.91 -1.79
N ALA A 118 -10.89 -13.29 -0.82
CA ALA A 118 -12.33 -13.11 -0.91
C ALA A 118 -12.75 -11.63 -0.96
N LEU A 119 -12.01 -10.76 -0.26
CA LEU A 119 -12.24 -9.31 -0.31
C LEU A 119 -12.01 -8.72 -1.70
N GLN A 120 -10.88 -9.04 -2.32
CA GLN A 120 -10.50 -8.50 -3.61
C GLN A 120 -11.30 -9.15 -4.75
N ASP A 121 -11.66 -10.43 -4.62
CA ASP A 121 -12.58 -11.11 -5.53
C ASP A 121 -13.98 -10.46 -5.52
N ALA A 122 -14.47 -10.11 -4.34
CA ALA A 122 -15.73 -9.39 -4.20
C ALA A 122 -15.67 -8.00 -4.85
N LEU A 123 -14.58 -7.23 -4.68
CA LEU A 123 -14.40 -5.96 -5.41
C LEU A 123 -14.39 -6.18 -6.93
N TRP A 124 -13.59 -7.15 -7.40
CA TRP A 124 -13.45 -7.47 -8.82
C TRP A 124 -14.79 -7.85 -9.47
N CYS A 125 -15.60 -8.67 -8.80
CA CYS A 125 -16.93 -9.06 -9.28
C CYS A 125 -17.96 -7.91 -9.24
N ASN A 126 -17.72 -6.86 -8.43
CA ASN A 126 -18.69 -5.81 -8.15
C ASN A 126 -18.21 -4.44 -8.62
N GLY A 127 -18.01 -4.33 -9.93
CA GLY A 127 -17.77 -3.05 -10.59
C GLY A 127 -16.29 -2.70 -10.79
N PHE A 128 -15.34 -3.47 -10.26
CA PHE A 128 -13.90 -3.24 -10.50
C PHE A 128 -13.25 -4.27 -11.46
N GLY A 129 -14.06 -5.15 -12.06
CA GLY A 129 -13.62 -6.15 -13.02
C GLY A 129 -13.33 -5.56 -14.41
N PRO A 130 -13.02 -6.41 -15.41
CA PRO A 130 -12.66 -5.98 -16.77
C PRO A 130 -13.78 -5.26 -17.53
N TYR A 131 -15.03 -5.41 -17.09
CA TYR A 131 -16.20 -4.79 -17.73
C TYR A 131 -16.61 -3.46 -17.08
N ALA A 132 -15.80 -2.89 -16.20
CA ALA A 132 -16.05 -1.58 -15.61
C ALA A 132 -16.00 -0.49 -16.70
N THR A 133 -17.06 0.30 -16.83
CA THR A 133 -17.19 1.34 -17.88
C THR A 133 -16.47 2.63 -17.55
N ASP A 134 -16.07 2.82 -16.29
CA ASP A 134 -15.36 3.99 -15.77
C ASP A 134 -13.83 3.86 -15.83
N ASN A 135 -13.30 2.77 -16.40
CA ASN A 135 -11.87 2.45 -16.47
C ASN A 135 -11.16 2.31 -15.11
N ILE A 136 -11.91 2.10 -14.02
CA ILE A 136 -11.37 1.91 -12.67
C ILE A 136 -11.47 0.43 -12.28
N HIS A 137 -10.32 -0.19 -12.04
CA HIS A 137 -10.21 -1.63 -11.83
C HIS A 137 -9.46 -2.02 -10.57
N VAL A 138 -9.57 -3.30 -10.20
CA VAL A 138 -8.68 -3.98 -9.27
C VAL A 138 -8.08 -5.22 -9.94
N PRO A 139 -6.87 -5.66 -9.56
CA PRO A 139 -6.30 -6.89 -10.12
C PRO A 139 -7.17 -8.10 -9.78
N ARG A 140 -7.34 -9.03 -10.72
CA ARG A 140 -8.02 -10.30 -10.42
C ARG A 140 -7.16 -11.12 -9.47
N VAL A 141 -7.75 -11.63 -8.40
CA VAL A 141 -7.11 -12.68 -7.59
C VAL A 141 -7.21 -14.01 -8.33
N LEU A 142 -6.10 -14.74 -8.37
CA LEU A 142 -5.99 -15.99 -9.12
C LEU A 142 -6.06 -17.20 -8.19
N ALA A 143 -5.36 -17.14 -7.05
CA ALA A 143 -5.32 -18.24 -6.09
C ALA A 143 -4.86 -17.79 -4.71
N TYR A 144 -5.17 -18.58 -3.68
CA TYR A 144 -4.46 -18.55 -2.40
C TYR A 144 -3.69 -19.86 -2.23
N ILE A 145 -2.37 -19.80 -2.03
CA ILE A 145 -1.50 -20.98 -1.93
C ILE A 145 -1.12 -21.22 -0.46
N PRO A 146 -1.77 -22.16 0.26
CA PRO A 146 -1.54 -22.34 1.69
C PRO A 146 -0.11 -22.78 2.03
N LYS A 147 0.53 -23.54 1.14
CA LYS A 147 1.93 -23.99 1.29
C LYS A 147 2.91 -22.82 1.37
N MET A 148 2.56 -21.67 0.80
CA MET A 148 3.36 -20.45 0.80
C MET A 148 2.70 -19.31 1.59
N ARG A 149 1.46 -19.47 2.10
CA ARG A 149 0.65 -18.35 2.64
C ARG A 149 0.64 -17.16 1.69
N MET A 150 0.42 -17.47 0.41
CA MET A 150 0.62 -16.54 -0.67
C MET A 150 -0.72 -16.26 -1.35
N LEU A 151 -1.12 -14.98 -1.37
CA LEU A 151 -2.16 -14.52 -2.27
C LEU A 151 -1.54 -14.28 -3.65
N VAL A 152 -2.10 -14.89 -4.68
CA VAL A 152 -1.67 -14.73 -6.07
C VAL A 152 -2.71 -13.92 -6.81
N GLN A 153 -2.26 -12.91 -7.56
CA GLN A 153 -3.11 -12.03 -8.37
C GLN A 153 -2.42 -11.69 -9.69
N GLU A 154 -3.20 -11.15 -10.63
CA GLU A 154 -2.66 -10.58 -11.86
C GLU A 154 -1.67 -9.45 -11.56
N LYS A 155 -0.62 -9.34 -12.38
CA LYS A 155 0.25 -8.16 -12.39
C LYS A 155 -0.47 -7.04 -13.15
N ALA A 156 -0.84 -5.99 -12.43
CA ALA A 156 -1.43 -4.81 -13.04
C ALA A 156 -0.41 -4.10 -13.94
N ALA A 157 -0.89 -3.60 -15.09
CA ALA A 157 -0.12 -2.76 -15.98
C ALA A 157 -0.11 -1.31 -15.48
N GLY A 158 0.76 -0.48 -16.08
CA GLY A 158 0.83 0.95 -15.80
C GLY A 158 1.95 1.33 -14.83
N ARG A 159 1.98 2.62 -14.51
CA ARG A 159 2.96 3.26 -13.63
C ARG A 159 2.27 3.96 -12.47
N THR A 160 2.93 4.03 -11.32
CA THR A 160 2.40 4.78 -10.17
C THR A 160 2.62 6.28 -10.31
N LEU A 161 1.88 7.10 -9.56
CA LEU A 161 2.03 8.55 -9.62
C LEU A 161 3.45 9.01 -9.20
N ASN A 162 4.07 8.35 -8.22
CA ASN A 162 5.47 8.65 -7.86
C ASN A 162 6.50 8.22 -8.91
N GLU A 163 6.16 7.29 -9.81
CA GLU A 163 7.01 6.99 -10.95
C GLU A 163 6.85 8.03 -12.06
N LEU A 164 5.73 8.77 -12.08
CA LEU A 164 5.38 9.75 -13.11
C LEU A 164 5.79 11.18 -12.73
N VAL A 165 5.82 11.52 -11.44
CA VAL A 165 5.92 12.89 -10.91
C VAL A 165 7.10 13.71 -11.47
N GLU A 166 8.26 13.11 -11.70
CA GLU A 166 9.44 13.80 -12.24
C GLU A 166 9.38 14.02 -13.76
N THR A 167 8.48 13.34 -14.46
CA THR A 167 8.44 13.26 -15.93
C THR A 167 7.13 13.73 -16.54
N THR A 168 6.10 13.98 -15.74
CA THR A 168 4.74 14.27 -16.22
C THR A 168 3.97 15.09 -15.19
N HIS A 169 3.18 16.05 -15.68
CA HIS A 169 2.23 16.78 -14.83
C HIS A 169 1.15 15.84 -14.30
N LEU A 170 0.92 15.85 -12.98
CA LEU A 170 0.01 14.90 -12.34
C LEU A 170 -1.46 15.30 -12.40
N ASN A 171 -1.74 16.58 -12.65
CA ASN A 171 -3.08 17.17 -12.67
C ASN A 171 -4.13 16.32 -13.46
N PRO A 172 -3.83 15.80 -14.67
CA PRO A 172 -4.79 14.98 -15.43
C PRO A 172 -5.19 13.66 -14.75
N PHE A 173 -4.40 13.16 -13.80
CA PHE A 173 -4.67 11.91 -13.09
C PHE A 173 -5.50 12.11 -11.82
N MET A 174 -5.64 13.35 -11.33
CA MET A 174 -6.31 13.65 -10.06
C MET A 174 -7.81 13.33 -10.10
N PRO A 175 -8.58 13.68 -11.17
CA PRO A 175 -9.99 13.32 -11.25
C PRO A 175 -10.23 11.81 -11.20
N ALA A 176 -9.48 11.03 -11.98
CA ALA A 176 -9.60 9.57 -11.98
C ALA A 176 -9.18 8.95 -10.63
N SER A 177 -8.17 9.52 -9.96
CA SER A 177 -7.75 9.08 -8.62
C SER A 177 -8.86 9.31 -7.59
N ALA A 178 -9.50 10.47 -7.63
CA ALA A 178 -10.61 10.83 -6.76
C ALA A 178 -11.86 9.98 -7.04
N GLU A 179 -12.22 9.79 -8.32
CA GLU A 179 -13.31 8.92 -8.73
C GLU A 179 -13.06 7.46 -8.30
N GLY A 180 -11.83 6.98 -8.43
CA GLY A 180 -11.42 5.65 -7.96
C GLY A 180 -11.62 5.45 -6.46
N LEU A 181 -11.22 6.43 -5.66
CA LEU A 181 -11.46 6.40 -4.21
C LEU A 181 -12.96 6.48 -3.88
N ALA A 182 -13.68 7.41 -4.52
CA ALA A 182 -15.12 7.58 -4.31
C ALA A 182 -15.90 6.30 -4.68
N LYS A 183 -15.51 5.63 -5.76
CA LYS A 183 -16.08 4.33 -6.17
C LYS A 183 -15.87 3.26 -5.11
N LEU A 184 -14.72 3.23 -4.43
CA LEU A 184 -14.47 2.33 -3.30
C LEU A 184 -15.37 2.68 -2.11
N HIS A 185 -15.44 3.96 -1.73
CA HIS A 185 -16.25 4.44 -0.61
C HIS A 185 -17.76 4.18 -0.83
N ASN A 186 -18.23 4.34 -2.07
CA ASN A 186 -19.62 4.09 -2.47
C ASN A 186 -19.90 2.60 -2.77
N SER A 187 -18.91 1.72 -2.63
CA SER A 187 -19.10 0.29 -2.92
C SER A 187 -20.00 -0.37 -1.88
N GLN A 188 -20.85 -1.30 -2.32
CA GLN A 188 -21.69 -2.11 -1.43
C GLN A 188 -20.93 -3.29 -0.80
N LEU A 189 -19.58 -3.28 -0.89
CA LEU A 189 -18.72 -4.36 -0.43
C LEU A 189 -19.03 -4.80 1.02
N PRO A 190 -19.20 -3.91 2.02
CA PRO A 190 -19.50 -4.33 3.39
C PRO A 190 -20.80 -5.14 3.50
N THR A 191 -21.86 -4.66 2.86
CA THR A 191 -23.17 -5.32 2.84
C THR A 191 -23.11 -6.66 2.10
N GLN A 192 -22.34 -6.74 1.01
CA GLN A 192 -22.18 -7.95 0.22
C GLN A 192 -21.42 -9.04 0.96
N LEU A 193 -20.27 -8.70 1.57
CA LEU A 193 -19.48 -9.64 2.37
C LEU A 193 -20.27 -10.19 3.56
N ALA A 194 -21.12 -9.37 4.18
CA ALA A 194 -22.04 -9.79 5.23
C ALA A 194 -23.12 -10.77 4.69
N ARG A 195 -23.74 -10.46 3.55
CA ARG A 195 -24.77 -11.32 2.91
C ARG A 195 -24.23 -12.67 2.46
N GLN A 196 -22.99 -12.71 1.95
CA GLN A 196 -22.33 -13.94 1.52
C GLN A 196 -21.81 -14.79 2.70
N GLY A 197 -21.95 -14.31 3.94
CA GLY A 197 -21.50 -15.02 5.14
C GLY A 197 -19.97 -15.24 5.18
N THR A 198 -19.20 -14.47 4.41
CA THR A 198 -17.77 -14.72 4.22
C THR A 198 -16.96 -14.18 5.41
N PHE A 199 -17.07 -12.89 5.69
CA PHE A 199 -16.53 -12.21 6.89
C PHE A 199 -17.02 -10.76 6.94
N ALA A 200 -17.02 -10.15 8.13
CA ALA A 200 -17.24 -8.71 8.26
C ALA A 200 -15.93 -7.91 8.05
N LEU A 201 -16.02 -6.76 7.40
CA LEU A 201 -14.94 -5.77 7.47
C LEU A 201 -14.80 -5.30 8.91
N LYS A 202 -13.55 -5.20 9.36
CA LYS A 202 -13.26 -4.75 10.72
C LYS A 202 -13.49 -3.23 10.77
N PRO A 203 -14.10 -2.70 11.84
CA PRO A 203 -14.12 -1.27 12.04
C PRO A 203 -12.69 -0.75 12.25
N TYR A 204 -12.46 0.48 11.81
CA TYR A 204 -11.30 1.28 12.12
C TYR A 204 -11.78 2.66 12.55
N THR A 205 -11.62 2.94 13.83
CA THR A 205 -12.22 4.09 14.51
C THR A 205 -11.19 5.19 14.73
N LEU A 206 -11.66 6.39 15.10
CA LEU A 206 -10.78 7.47 15.55
C LEU A 206 -9.90 7.03 16.74
N ALA A 207 -10.44 6.22 17.65
CA ALA A 207 -9.66 5.66 18.76
C ALA A 207 -8.51 4.75 18.29
N ASP A 208 -8.72 3.98 17.21
CA ASP A 208 -7.65 3.15 16.61
C ASP A 208 -6.55 4.03 15.98
N GLU A 209 -6.93 5.15 15.34
CA GLU A 209 -5.97 6.12 14.79
C GLU A 209 -5.14 6.76 15.91
N LEU A 210 -5.77 7.23 16.99
CA LEU A 210 -5.08 7.79 18.15
C LEU A 210 -4.17 6.77 18.84
N ALA A 211 -4.62 5.52 18.97
CA ALA A 211 -3.81 4.44 19.52
C ALA A 211 -2.53 4.17 18.70
N ALA A 212 -2.57 4.43 17.38
CA ALA A 212 -1.41 4.27 16.50
C ALA A 212 -0.35 5.37 16.68
N LEU A 213 -0.70 6.55 17.23
CA LEU A 213 0.25 7.64 17.44
C LEU A 213 1.36 7.29 18.44
N ARG A 214 1.04 6.55 19.51
CA ARG A 214 2.04 6.15 20.53
C ARG A 214 3.20 5.31 19.97
N PRO A 215 2.98 4.21 19.21
CA PRO A 215 4.09 3.48 18.62
C PRO A 215 4.86 4.29 17.55
N TYR A 216 4.21 5.24 16.87
CA TYR A 216 4.90 6.16 15.95
C TYR A 216 5.83 7.10 16.71
N GLU A 217 5.34 7.74 17.79
CA GLU A 217 6.16 8.54 18.71
C GLU A 217 7.38 7.74 19.19
N ALA A 218 7.15 6.54 19.72
CA ALA A 218 8.22 5.71 20.27
C ALA A 218 9.32 5.41 19.24
N THR A 219 8.95 5.20 17.97
CA THR A 219 9.91 4.97 16.88
C THR A 219 10.71 6.25 16.57
N VAL A 220 10.04 7.39 16.44
CA VAL A 220 10.73 8.67 16.17
C VAL A 220 11.70 9.01 17.31
N VAL A 221 11.26 8.84 18.55
CA VAL A 221 12.06 9.16 19.74
C VAL A 221 13.23 8.19 19.94
N ALA A 222 13.10 6.93 19.51
CA ALA A 222 14.22 5.98 19.54
C ALA A 222 15.33 6.41 18.57
N GLU A 223 14.97 6.88 17.38
CA GLU A 223 15.93 7.32 16.35
C GLU A 223 16.44 8.75 16.59
N ARG A 224 15.61 9.62 17.17
CA ARG A 224 15.92 11.04 17.44
C ARG A 224 15.50 11.44 18.87
N PRO A 225 16.27 11.05 19.91
CA PRO A 225 15.86 11.23 21.31
C PRO A 225 15.55 12.67 21.74
N PHE A 226 16.17 13.66 21.08
CA PHE A 226 15.98 15.09 21.38
C PHE A 226 14.56 15.59 21.05
N THR A 227 13.80 14.89 20.18
CA THR A 227 12.42 15.29 19.81
C THR A 227 11.37 14.82 20.81
N ARG A 228 11.74 14.07 21.87
CA ARG A 228 10.80 13.43 22.81
C ARG A 228 9.73 14.38 23.35
N ALA A 229 10.12 15.55 23.85
CA ALA A 229 9.18 16.49 24.44
C ALA A 229 8.17 16.99 23.39
N LEU A 230 8.66 17.38 22.21
CA LEU A 230 7.86 17.88 21.11
C LEU A 230 6.92 16.81 20.55
N MET A 231 7.39 15.58 20.31
CA MET A 231 6.55 14.49 19.81
C MET A 231 5.43 14.13 20.79
N SER A 232 5.72 14.12 22.10
CA SER A 232 4.70 13.90 23.13
C SER A 232 3.68 15.04 23.17
N GLN A 233 4.12 16.29 23.01
CA GLN A 233 3.25 17.46 22.91
C GLN A 233 2.32 17.35 21.69
N LEU A 234 2.88 17.12 20.49
CA LEU A 234 2.10 16.99 19.26
C LEU A 234 1.07 15.85 19.34
N ARG A 235 1.44 14.70 19.92
CA ARG A 235 0.49 13.61 20.16
C ARG A 235 -0.66 14.05 21.08
N GLN A 236 -0.36 14.72 22.19
CA GLN A 236 -1.39 15.20 23.12
C GLN A 236 -2.31 16.25 22.49
N GLN A 237 -1.75 17.13 21.65
CA GLN A 237 -2.51 18.12 20.89
C GLN A 237 -3.43 17.47 19.86
N LEU A 238 -2.98 16.41 19.17
CA LEU A 238 -3.84 15.60 18.30
C LEU A 238 -4.94 14.88 19.11
N GLU A 239 -4.60 14.30 20.27
CA GLU A 239 -5.59 13.69 21.16
C GLU A 239 -6.65 14.72 21.60
N GLN A 240 -6.25 15.94 21.95
CA GLN A 240 -7.16 17.04 22.29
C GLN A 240 -8.03 17.47 21.11
N TRP A 241 -7.44 17.64 19.92
CA TRP A 241 -8.20 18.02 18.72
C TRP A 241 -9.26 16.96 18.38
N ALA A 242 -8.92 15.68 18.53
CA ALA A 242 -9.83 14.59 18.26
C ALA A 242 -11.10 14.59 19.14
N GLU A 243 -11.03 15.14 20.37
CA GLU A 243 -12.20 15.23 21.27
C GLU A 243 -13.29 16.18 20.75
N ALA A 244 -12.93 17.13 19.88
CA ALA A 244 -13.85 18.11 19.31
C ALA A 244 -14.42 17.70 17.95
N LEU A 245 -13.95 16.60 17.35
CA LEU A 245 -14.40 16.17 16.02
C LEU A 245 -15.80 15.57 16.07
N VAL A 246 -16.65 15.99 15.13
CA VAL A 246 -17.96 15.35 14.89
C VAL A 246 -17.73 14.02 14.18
N GLU A 247 -18.18 12.91 14.77
CA GLU A 247 -18.10 11.58 14.16
C GLU A 247 -18.80 11.51 12.78
N PRO A 248 -18.30 10.69 11.83
CA PRO A 248 -18.96 10.52 10.55
C PRO A 248 -20.34 9.85 10.72
N GLU A 249 -21.33 10.30 9.94
CA GLU A 249 -22.69 9.74 9.98
C GLU A 249 -22.72 8.25 9.62
N THR A 250 -21.87 7.83 8.68
CA THR A 250 -21.79 6.44 8.21
C THR A 250 -20.35 6.01 7.98
N ALA A 251 -20.00 4.83 8.49
CA ALA A 251 -18.74 4.17 8.15
C ALA A 251 -18.84 3.52 6.76
N VAL A 252 -17.84 3.74 5.92
CA VAL A 252 -17.75 3.17 4.56
C VAL A 252 -16.52 2.26 4.42
N ALA A 253 -16.42 1.54 3.31
CA ALA A 253 -15.21 0.77 3.01
C ALA A 253 -14.05 1.74 2.72
N ILE A 254 -13.06 1.79 3.61
CA ILE A 254 -11.87 2.63 3.49
C ILE A 254 -10.61 1.79 3.25
N HIS A 255 -9.74 2.25 2.37
CA HIS A 255 -8.46 1.65 1.99
C HIS A 255 -7.40 1.74 3.09
N ARG A 256 -7.36 2.86 3.82
CA ARG A 256 -6.41 3.26 4.90
C ARG A 256 -4.96 3.48 4.50
N ASP A 257 -4.52 2.89 3.40
CA ASP A 257 -3.19 3.12 2.82
C ASP A 257 -3.30 3.77 1.44
N PHE A 258 -4.37 4.56 1.16
CA PHE A 258 -4.59 5.15 -0.16
C PHE A 258 -3.67 6.37 -0.39
N TYR A 259 -2.67 6.22 -1.26
CA TYR A 259 -1.78 7.29 -1.69
C TYR A 259 -1.22 7.00 -3.08
N TYR A 260 -0.38 7.89 -3.59
CA TYR A 260 0.17 7.90 -4.94
C TYR A 260 0.77 6.55 -5.45
N SER A 261 1.29 5.68 -4.57
CA SER A 261 1.84 4.38 -5.00
C SER A 261 0.77 3.27 -5.13
N GLN A 262 -0.48 3.51 -4.75
CA GLN A 262 -1.57 2.53 -4.81
C GLN A 262 -2.46 2.70 -6.05
N LEU A 263 -2.07 3.62 -6.92
CA LEU A 263 -2.74 3.97 -8.16
C LEU A 263 -1.80 3.64 -9.30
N LEU A 264 -2.16 2.69 -10.15
CA LEU A 264 -1.42 2.37 -11.38
C LEU A 264 -2.20 2.88 -12.59
N PHE A 265 -1.55 3.70 -13.41
CA PHE A 265 -2.13 4.27 -14.61
C PHE A 265 -1.53 3.65 -15.87
N ASP A 266 -2.38 3.06 -16.71
CA ASP A 266 -2.09 2.58 -18.04
C ASP A 266 -2.96 3.35 -19.05
N GLY A 267 -2.44 4.48 -19.54
CA GLY A 267 -3.25 5.46 -20.26
C GLY A 267 -4.37 6.01 -19.36
N LEU A 268 -5.62 5.85 -19.80
CA LEU A 268 -6.81 6.26 -19.03
C LEU A 268 -7.26 5.21 -18.00
N ARG A 269 -6.63 4.03 -17.98
CA ARG A 269 -7.02 2.93 -17.10
C ARG A 269 -6.37 3.10 -15.74
N LEU A 270 -7.19 3.22 -14.70
CA LEU A 270 -6.76 3.23 -13.31
C LEU A 270 -6.91 1.84 -12.69
N THR A 271 -5.83 1.33 -12.08
CA THR A 271 -5.89 0.11 -11.26
C THR A 271 -5.51 0.43 -9.81
N LEU A 272 -6.44 0.16 -8.89
CA LEU A 272 -6.24 0.29 -7.45
C LEU A 272 -5.59 -0.97 -6.88
N ILE A 273 -4.59 -0.83 -6.01
CA ILE A 273 -3.84 -1.95 -5.43
C ILE A 273 -3.61 -1.83 -3.92
N ASP A 274 -3.25 -2.94 -3.27
CA ASP A 274 -2.89 -3.03 -1.82
C ASP A 274 -4.04 -2.80 -0.82
N PHE A 275 -5.12 -3.56 -0.97
CA PHE A 275 -6.26 -3.62 -0.03
C PHE A 275 -5.97 -4.31 1.32
N ASP A 276 -4.70 -4.47 1.71
CA ASP A 276 -4.31 -5.24 2.89
C ASP A 276 -4.81 -4.64 4.21
N LEU A 277 -5.11 -3.32 4.22
CA LEU A 277 -5.64 -2.58 5.37
C LEU A 277 -7.14 -2.25 5.26
N LEU A 278 -7.84 -2.73 4.22
CA LEU A 278 -9.25 -2.37 3.99
C LEU A 278 -10.10 -2.64 5.25
N ALA A 279 -10.87 -1.61 5.63
CA ALA A 279 -11.67 -1.58 6.85
C ALA A 279 -12.99 -0.85 6.62
N LEU A 280 -13.87 -0.88 7.61
CA LEU A 280 -15.00 0.05 7.72
C LEU A 280 -14.58 1.25 8.55
N GLY A 281 -14.74 2.47 8.07
CA GLY A 281 -14.36 3.65 8.85
C GLY A 281 -14.72 4.96 8.16
N ASP A 282 -14.10 6.03 8.63
CA ASP A 282 -14.33 7.38 8.14
C ASP A 282 -13.69 7.61 6.76
N PRO A 283 -14.46 7.99 5.72
CA PRO A 283 -13.89 8.30 4.39
C PRO A 283 -12.85 9.43 4.41
N ALA A 284 -12.88 10.32 5.41
CA ALA A 284 -11.91 11.40 5.53
C ALA A 284 -10.46 10.89 5.69
N ILE A 285 -10.28 9.68 6.23
CA ILE A 285 -8.96 9.05 6.41
C ILE A 285 -8.24 8.91 5.07
N ASP A 286 -8.90 8.40 4.04
CA ASP A 286 -8.25 8.13 2.75
C ASP A 286 -7.98 9.40 1.96
N VAL A 287 -8.89 10.38 2.03
CA VAL A 287 -8.70 11.69 1.39
C VAL A 287 -7.52 12.41 2.01
N ALA A 288 -7.49 12.50 3.35
CA ALA A 288 -6.39 13.12 4.08
C ALA A 288 -5.06 12.39 3.85
N ASN A 289 -5.09 11.06 3.82
CA ASN A 289 -3.91 10.26 3.58
C ASN A 289 -3.32 10.53 2.18
N PHE A 290 -4.16 10.65 1.16
CA PHE A 290 -3.72 10.98 -0.19
C PHE A 290 -3.07 12.36 -0.23
N VAL A 291 -3.74 13.38 0.32
CA VAL A 291 -3.26 14.78 0.35
C VAL A 291 -1.92 14.90 1.07
N ALA A 292 -1.80 14.34 2.28
CA ALA A 292 -0.55 14.37 3.04
C ALA A 292 0.60 13.69 2.29
N HIS A 293 0.31 12.62 1.54
CA HIS A 293 1.30 11.95 0.72
C HIS A 293 1.63 12.71 -0.57
N MET A 294 0.72 13.49 -1.15
CA MET A 294 1.04 14.40 -2.26
C MET A 294 2.06 15.46 -1.80
N HIS A 295 1.87 16.07 -0.63
CA HIS A 295 2.85 17.00 -0.07
C HIS A 295 4.19 16.32 0.25
N PHE A 296 4.15 15.12 0.82
CA PHE A 296 5.38 14.33 1.05
C PHE A 296 6.11 14.00 -0.27
N MET A 297 5.38 13.65 -1.33
CA MET A 297 5.95 13.37 -2.65
C MET A 297 6.56 14.62 -3.29
N GLY A 298 5.90 15.78 -3.16
CA GLY A 298 6.46 17.07 -3.58
C GLY A 298 7.77 17.35 -2.87
N LEU A 299 7.81 17.13 -1.56
CA LEU A 299 9.03 17.31 -0.78
C LEU A 299 10.15 16.30 -1.16
N ASP A 300 9.83 15.01 -1.29
CA ASP A 300 10.81 13.93 -1.55
C ASP A 300 11.35 13.94 -2.99
N HIS A 301 10.52 14.24 -3.98
CA HIS A 301 10.88 14.16 -5.40
C HIS A 301 11.14 15.52 -6.06
N LEU A 302 10.46 16.58 -5.62
CA LEU A 302 10.53 17.92 -6.24
C LEU A 302 11.25 18.95 -5.35
N GLY A 303 11.58 18.58 -4.10
CA GLY A 303 12.30 19.43 -3.16
C GLY A 303 11.45 20.55 -2.53
N ASP A 304 10.14 20.55 -2.76
CA ASP A 304 9.21 21.55 -2.22
C ASP A 304 7.90 20.88 -1.76
N PHE A 305 7.58 21.06 -0.47
CA PHE A 305 6.38 20.52 0.17
C PHE A 305 5.08 20.97 -0.52
N TYR A 306 5.07 22.19 -1.09
CA TYR A 306 3.88 22.76 -1.74
C TYR A 306 3.83 22.51 -3.24
N ALA A 307 4.82 21.84 -3.82
CA ALA A 307 4.93 21.63 -5.28
C ALA A 307 3.71 20.94 -5.90
N LEU A 308 2.94 20.18 -5.11
CA LEU A 308 1.78 19.41 -5.55
C LEU A 308 0.48 19.80 -4.84
N THR A 309 0.44 20.99 -4.23
CA THR A 309 -0.77 21.46 -3.54
C THR A 309 -1.92 21.70 -4.51
N GLU A 310 -1.66 22.20 -5.72
CA GLU A 310 -2.70 22.36 -6.75
C GLU A 310 -3.31 21.00 -7.18
N ASP A 311 -2.46 19.98 -7.34
CA ASP A 311 -2.92 18.62 -7.64
C ASP A 311 -3.74 18.02 -6.48
N ALA A 312 -3.31 18.25 -5.23
CA ALA A 312 -4.02 17.78 -4.04
C ALA A 312 -5.39 18.48 -3.88
N GLU A 313 -5.48 19.77 -4.15
CA GLU A 313 -6.76 20.49 -4.15
C GLU A 313 -7.67 20.04 -5.30
N LEU A 314 -7.12 19.82 -6.50
CA LEU A 314 -7.91 19.24 -7.60
C LEU A 314 -8.44 17.85 -7.25
N PHE A 315 -7.67 17.02 -6.55
CA PHE A 315 -8.14 15.72 -6.06
C PHE A 315 -9.31 15.89 -5.06
N LYS A 316 -9.18 16.80 -4.09
CA LYS A 316 -10.25 17.09 -3.11
C LYS A 316 -11.52 17.60 -3.77
N GLU A 317 -11.38 18.55 -4.68
CA GLU A 317 -12.49 19.08 -5.48
C GLU A 317 -13.15 17.95 -6.27
N SER A 318 -12.34 17.18 -7.03
CA SER A 318 -12.80 16.02 -7.81
C SER A 318 -13.60 15.02 -6.96
N TYR A 319 -13.11 14.71 -5.76
CA TYR A 319 -13.76 13.78 -4.84
C TYR A 319 -15.13 14.29 -4.36
N SER A 320 -15.26 15.59 -4.12
CA SER A 320 -16.51 16.22 -3.67
C SER A 320 -17.66 16.14 -4.68
N TRP A 321 -17.36 15.92 -5.97
CA TRP A 321 -18.38 15.68 -6.99
C TRP A 321 -19.03 14.30 -6.90
N HIS A 322 -18.35 13.33 -6.26
CA HIS A 322 -18.80 11.95 -6.18
C HIS A 322 -19.31 11.53 -4.80
N VAL A 323 -18.92 12.26 -3.75
CA VAL A 323 -19.31 11.97 -2.37
C VAL A 323 -19.81 13.27 -1.71
N PRO A 324 -21.01 13.28 -1.10
CA PRO A 324 -21.47 14.44 -0.35
C PRO A 324 -20.50 14.76 0.80
N VAL A 325 -19.99 15.99 0.81
CA VAL A 325 -19.07 16.49 1.84
C VAL A 325 -19.66 17.74 2.48
N ASN A 326 -19.35 17.96 3.75
CA ASN A 326 -19.72 19.15 4.51
C ASN A 326 -18.50 19.68 5.28
N GLU A 327 -18.70 20.76 6.03
CA GLU A 327 -17.62 21.39 6.83
C GLU A 327 -16.99 20.40 7.82
N ALA A 328 -17.81 19.64 8.57
CA ALA A 328 -17.33 18.62 9.50
C ALA A 328 -16.50 17.52 8.82
N PHE A 329 -16.81 17.15 7.57
CA PHE A 329 -15.95 16.25 6.79
C PHE A 329 -14.56 16.84 6.55
N TRP A 330 -14.49 18.11 6.17
CA TRP A 330 -13.21 18.78 5.91
C TRP A 330 -12.41 19.04 7.20
N GLU A 331 -13.05 19.28 8.32
CA GLU A 331 -12.41 19.32 9.65
C GLU A 331 -11.73 17.97 9.98
N ARG A 332 -12.44 16.87 9.74
CA ARG A 332 -11.86 15.52 9.92
C ARG A 332 -10.73 15.25 8.93
N VAL A 333 -10.85 15.70 7.67
CA VAL A 333 -9.74 15.60 6.69
C VAL A 333 -8.50 16.33 7.21
N ALA A 334 -8.65 17.57 7.70
CA ALA A 334 -7.53 18.35 8.24
C ALA A 334 -6.88 17.65 9.44
N PHE A 335 -7.68 17.06 10.34
CA PHE A 335 -7.16 16.27 11.46
C PHE A 335 -6.37 15.04 10.98
N TYR A 336 -6.94 14.23 10.09
CA TYR A 336 -6.28 13.03 9.59
C TYR A 336 -5.04 13.35 8.74
N GLU A 337 -4.98 14.54 8.14
CA GLU A 337 -3.81 15.03 7.40
C GLU A 337 -2.66 15.30 8.37
N ALA A 338 -2.93 16.03 9.45
CA ALA A 338 -1.96 16.28 10.52
C ALA A 338 -1.48 14.98 11.20
N ALA A 339 -2.40 14.05 11.48
CA ALA A 339 -2.06 12.72 11.99
C ALA A 339 -1.19 11.93 10.98
N THR A 340 -1.44 12.09 9.68
CA THR A 340 -0.62 11.46 8.64
C THR A 340 0.78 12.08 8.57
N TYR A 341 0.96 13.39 8.73
CA TYR A 341 2.29 14.00 8.86
C TYR A 341 3.06 13.47 10.07
N PHE A 342 2.39 13.36 11.22
CA PHE A 342 2.96 12.74 12.41
C PHE A 342 3.42 11.29 12.13
N ARG A 343 2.59 10.50 11.42
CA ARG A 343 2.95 9.15 10.99
C ARG A 343 4.13 9.12 10.01
N LEU A 344 4.23 10.11 9.11
CA LEU A 344 5.34 10.24 8.16
C LEU A 344 6.67 10.52 8.86
N LEU A 345 6.69 11.23 9.99
CA LEU A 345 7.90 11.36 10.82
C LEU A 345 8.43 9.99 11.26
N ASN A 346 7.54 9.09 11.67
CA ASN A 346 7.90 7.69 11.97
C ASN A 346 8.38 6.91 10.75
N VAL A 347 7.92 7.26 9.55
CA VAL A 347 8.39 6.66 8.28
C VAL A 347 9.79 7.15 7.92
N ILE A 348 10.08 8.43 8.15
CA ILE A 348 11.31 9.13 7.77
C ILE A 348 12.42 8.84 8.78
N ALA A 349 12.16 8.94 10.08
CA ALA A 349 13.17 8.86 11.14
C ALA A 349 14.12 7.65 11.03
N PRO A 350 13.66 6.42 10.78
CA PRO A 350 14.55 5.25 10.69
C PRO A 350 15.20 5.07 9.30
N ARG A 351 15.03 6.01 8.36
CA ARG A 351 15.51 5.89 6.98
C ARG A 351 16.58 6.94 6.68
N PRO A 352 17.88 6.56 6.68
CA PRO A 352 18.98 7.49 6.42
C PRO A 352 18.82 8.28 5.11
N GLY A 353 18.33 7.64 4.05
CA GLY A 353 18.09 8.30 2.76
C GLY A 353 17.02 9.40 2.77
N LEU A 354 16.15 9.45 3.79
CA LEU A 354 15.11 10.48 3.94
C LEU A 354 15.43 11.44 5.09
N ALA A 355 16.57 11.28 5.78
CA ALA A 355 16.88 12.01 7.01
C ALA A 355 16.88 13.54 6.82
N HIS A 356 17.19 14.01 5.61
CA HIS A 356 17.21 15.41 5.21
C HIS A 356 15.80 16.04 5.15
N LEU A 357 14.74 15.23 5.06
CA LEU A 357 13.34 15.69 5.01
C LEU A 357 12.72 15.83 6.41
N PHE A 358 13.39 15.34 7.45
CA PHE A 358 12.77 15.19 8.77
C PHE A 358 12.40 16.54 9.40
N ASP A 359 13.30 17.51 9.38
CA ASP A 359 13.10 18.79 10.06
C ASP A 359 11.99 19.60 9.38
N GLU A 360 11.95 19.58 8.04
CA GLU A 360 10.87 20.19 7.26
C GLU A 360 9.52 19.51 7.59
N MET A 361 9.45 18.17 7.54
CA MET A 361 8.21 17.46 7.87
C MET A 361 7.77 17.67 9.32
N LEU A 362 8.70 17.86 10.26
CA LEU A 362 8.38 18.14 11.66
C LEU A 362 7.73 19.51 11.78
N MET A 363 8.33 20.54 11.16
CA MET A 363 7.78 21.89 11.12
C MET A 363 6.39 21.94 10.46
N ARG A 364 6.17 21.17 9.39
CA ARG A 364 4.84 21.03 8.76
C ARG A 364 3.84 20.33 9.65
N THR A 365 4.27 19.32 10.40
CA THR A 365 3.42 18.65 11.41
C THR A 365 3.01 19.62 12.51
N GLU A 366 3.96 20.40 13.06
CA GLU A 366 3.68 21.43 14.08
C GLU A 366 2.68 22.46 13.57
N THR A 367 2.88 22.96 12.35
CA THR A 367 2.00 23.95 11.73
C THR A 367 0.59 23.40 11.53
N ALA A 368 0.45 22.17 11.03
CA ALA A 368 -0.85 21.55 10.81
C ALA A 368 -1.62 21.32 12.13
N VAL A 369 -0.94 20.86 13.17
CA VAL A 369 -1.53 20.67 14.51
C VAL A 369 -1.93 22.01 15.13
N ALA A 370 -1.07 23.04 15.03
CA ALA A 370 -1.37 24.37 15.54
C ALA A 370 -2.59 25.00 14.85
N ASN A 371 -2.67 24.91 13.52
CA ASN A 371 -3.82 25.41 12.76
C ASN A 371 -5.11 24.68 13.14
N GLY A 372 -5.06 23.36 13.32
CA GLY A 372 -6.21 22.58 13.77
C GLY A 372 -6.74 23.01 15.14
N LEU A 373 -5.86 23.28 16.09
CA LEU A 373 -6.25 23.76 17.41
C LEU A 373 -6.81 25.18 17.39
N LEU A 374 -6.35 26.05 16.47
CA LEU A 374 -6.91 27.39 16.31
C LEU A 374 -8.36 27.36 15.82
N LEU A 375 -8.79 26.31 15.12
CA LEU A 375 -10.18 26.13 14.70
C LEU A 375 -11.11 25.75 15.87
N LEU A 376 -10.55 25.38 17.03
CA LEU A 376 -11.32 25.02 18.24
C LEU A 376 -11.64 26.21 19.15
N VAL A 377 -11.00 27.37 18.91
CA VAL A 377 -11.12 28.61 19.70
C VAL A 377 -11.95 29.61 18.91
#